data_AF-A0A5E6XKG8-F1
#
_entry.id   AF-A0A5E6XKG8-F1
#
_cell.length_a   1.000
_cell.length_b   1.000
_cell.length_c   1.000
_cell.angle_alpha   90.00
_cell.angle_beta   90.00
_cell.angle_gamma   90.00
#
_symmetry.space_group_name_H-M   'P 1'
#
loop_
_entity.id
_entity.type
_entity.pdbx_description
1 polymer ?
#
loop_
_entity_poly.entity_id
_entity_poly.type
_entity_poly.pdbx_seq_one_letter_code
_entity_poly.pdbx_strand_id
1 'polypeptide(L)'
;MDPKVLRAEILRKLNPVAERHQVKIDYKPLFPEVPPFEQAEDAELVRIAEKLTGHSAEAVAFGTEAPYLQRLGCETIVLGPGDIACAHQPGEYLEMSRLQPTVHLLRQLIEHYCLKN
;
A
#
# COMPACT_ATOMS: atom_id res chain seq x y z
N MET A 1 -5.92 5.24 11.53
CA MET A 1 -5.97 6.52 12.28
C MET A 1 -6.53 7.58 11.36
N ASP A 2 -7.54 8.35 11.78
CA ASP A 2 -8.07 9.45 10.97
C ASP A 2 -6.98 10.53 10.79
N PRO A 3 -6.57 10.87 9.54
CA PRO A 3 -5.57 11.91 9.29
C PRO A 3 -5.92 13.26 9.92
N LYS A 4 -7.20 13.61 10.07
CA LYS A 4 -7.62 14.86 10.73
C LYS A 4 -7.23 14.89 12.19
N VAL A 5 -7.40 13.76 12.89
CA VAL A 5 -7.01 13.62 14.30
C VAL A 5 -5.49 13.72 14.46
N LEU A 6 -4.73 13.04 13.59
CA LEU A 6 -3.27 13.12 13.61
C LEU A 6 -2.76 14.55 13.35
N ARG A 7 -3.33 15.24 12.36
CA ARG A 7 -2.97 16.63 12.03
C ARG A 7 -3.28 17.59 13.20
N ALA A 8 -4.41 17.40 13.88
CA ALA A 8 -4.75 18.17 15.08
C ALA A 8 -3.74 17.93 16.23
N GLU A 9 -3.30 16.70 16.44
CA GLU A 9 -2.28 16.38 17.45
C GLU A 9 -0.90 16.98 17.10
N ILE A 10 -0.53 17.00 15.82
CA ILE A 10 0.68 17.70 15.36
C ILE A 10 0.59 19.19 15.70
N LEU A 11 -0.52 19.86 15.34
CA LEU A 11 -0.73 21.28 15.67
C LEU A 11 -0.67 21.55 17.17
N ARG A 12 -1.29 20.69 17.99
CA ARG A 12 -1.25 20.77 19.46
C ARG A 12 0.19 20.74 20.00
N LYS A 13 1.08 19.97 19.37
CA LYS A 13 2.51 19.90 19.72
C LYS A 13 3.33 21.08 19.18
N LEU A 14 2.96 21.64 18.02
CA LEU A 14 3.68 22.75 17.39
C LEU A 14 3.39 24.11 18.03
N ASN A 15 2.16 24.35 18.50
CA ASN A 15 1.77 25.61 19.14
C ASN A 15 2.73 26.08 20.26
N PRO A 16 3.06 25.27 21.28
CA PRO A 16 3.98 25.71 22.33
C PRO A 16 5.41 25.95 21.83
N VAL A 17 5.83 25.32 20.73
CA VAL A 17 7.14 25.55 20.10
C VAL A 17 7.15 26.92 19.40
N ALA A 18 6.08 27.25 18.66
CA ALA A 18 5.91 28.54 18.02
C ALA A 18 5.93 29.68 19.04
N GLU A 19 5.17 29.53 20.14
CA GLU A 19 5.12 30.49 21.24
C GLU A 19 6.50 30.69 21.89
N ARG A 20 7.18 29.60 22.25
CA ARG A 20 8.50 29.64 22.90
C ARG A 20 9.54 30.38 22.07
N HIS A 21 9.55 30.16 20.77
CA HIS A 21 10.55 30.73 19.86
C HIS A 21 10.09 32.03 19.20
N GLN A 22 8.88 32.53 19.49
CA GLN A 22 8.29 33.72 18.89
C GLN A 22 8.30 33.69 17.36
N VAL A 23 8.00 32.52 16.78
CA VAL A 23 7.94 32.30 15.33
C VAL A 23 6.54 31.92 14.90
N LYS A 24 6.22 32.20 13.64
CA LYS A 24 5.01 31.69 12.99
C LYS A 24 5.31 30.35 12.32
N ILE A 25 4.45 29.36 12.51
CA ILE A 25 4.50 28.08 11.79
C ILE A 25 3.31 28.01 10.84
N ASP A 26 3.58 28.01 9.54
CA ASP A 26 2.55 27.77 8.51
C ASP A 26 2.39 26.26 8.30
N TYR A 27 1.23 25.73 8.65
CA TYR A 27 0.92 24.31 8.54
C TYR A 27 -0.26 24.07 7.59
N LYS A 28 -0.03 23.26 6.56
CA LYS A 28 -1.06 22.78 5.64
C LYS A 28 -0.65 21.44 5.01
N PRO A 29 -1.60 20.54 4.72
CA PRO A 29 -1.30 19.37 3.91
C PRO A 29 -0.88 19.80 2.50
N LEU A 30 0.12 19.13 1.92
CA LEU A 30 0.56 19.38 0.54
C LEU A 30 -0.35 18.68 -0.49
N PHE A 31 -0.96 17.56 -0.11
CA PHE A 31 -1.87 16.77 -0.92
C PHE A 31 -2.95 16.12 -0.03
N PRO A 32 -4.10 15.73 -0.60
CA PRO A 32 -5.13 14.97 0.13
C PRO A 32 -4.58 13.64 0.67
N GLU A 33 -5.15 13.15 1.77
CA GLU A 33 -4.80 11.82 2.26
C GLU A 33 -5.08 10.70 1.22
N VAL A 34 -4.26 9.66 1.27
CA VAL A 34 -4.57 8.38 0.63
C VAL A 34 -5.48 7.59 1.58
N PRO A 35 -6.68 7.18 1.14
CA PRO A 35 -7.57 6.36 1.96
C PRO A 35 -6.92 5.01 2.33
N PRO A 36 -7.28 4.40 3.47
CA PRO A 36 -6.98 2.99 3.68
C PRO A 36 -7.73 2.14 2.66
N PHE A 37 -7.20 0.96 2.40
CA PHE A 37 -7.76 -0.03 1.48
C PHE A 37 -7.67 -1.41 2.10
N GLU A 38 -8.69 -2.23 1.84
CA GLU A 38 -8.77 -3.64 2.23
C GLU A 38 -9.59 -4.36 1.16
N GLN A 39 -9.15 -5.55 0.77
CA GLN A 39 -9.96 -6.50 0.00
C GLN A 39 -10.44 -7.59 0.93
N ALA A 40 -11.70 -8.01 0.78
CA ALA A 40 -12.25 -9.09 1.60
C ALA A 40 -11.43 -10.37 1.44
N GLU A 41 -11.12 -11.04 2.56
CA GLU A 41 -10.36 -12.30 2.58
C GLU A 41 -11.00 -13.40 1.72
N ASP A 42 -12.31 -13.33 1.56
CA ASP A 42 -13.13 -14.31 0.88
C ASP A 42 -13.35 -13.97 -0.60
N ALA A 43 -12.81 -12.83 -1.06
CA ALA A 43 -12.80 -12.42 -2.45
C ALA A 43 -12.02 -13.41 -3.31
N GLU A 44 -12.48 -13.56 -4.54
CA GLU A 44 -11.96 -14.56 -5.48
C GLU A 44 -10.47 -14.27 -5.79
N LEU A 45 -10.14 -13.00 -6.04
CA LEU A 45 -8.77 -12.56 -6.29
C LEU A 45 -7.81 -12.87 -5.14
N VAL A 46 -8.26 -12.72 -3.89
CA VAL A 46 -7.45 -13.03 -2.71
C VAL A 46 -7.17 -14.53 -2.66
N ARG A 47 -8.22 -15.36 -2.75
CA ARG A 47 -8.06 -16.83 -2.70
C ARG A 47 -7.15 -17.38 -3.79
N ILE A 48 -7.24 -16.86 -5.02
CA ILE A 48 -6.34 -17.28 -6.09
C ILE A 48 -4.92 -16.84 -5.82
N ALA A 49 -4.71 -15.58 -5.40
CA ALA A 49 -3.37 -15.10 -5.10
C ALA A 49 -2.73 -15.90 -3.97
N GLU A 50 -3.44 -16.20 -2.90
CA GLU A 50 -2.95 -17.04 -1.80
C GLU A 50 -2.63 -18.46 -2.27
N LYS A 51 -3.50 -19.06 -3.10
CA LYS A 51 -3.28 -20.39 -3.66
C LYS A 51 -2.04 -20.45 -4.56
N LEU A 52 -1.82 -19.45 -5.42
CA LEU A 52 -0.71 -19.43 -6.35
C LEU A 52 0.62 -19.06 -5.69
N THR A 53 0.58 -18.23 -4.65
CA THR A 53 1.78 -17.80 -3.92
C THR A 53 2.16 -18.74 -2.78
N GLY A 54 1.18 -19.45 -2.18
CA GLY A 54 1.35 -20.20 -0.95
C GLY A 54 1.45 -19.31 0.31
N HIS A 55 1.12 -18.03 0.20
CA HIS A 55 1.17 -17.05 1.28
C HIS A 55 -0.22 -16.48 1.57
N SER A 56 -0.55 -16.29 2.85
CA SER A 56 -1.76 -15.56 3.23
C SER A 56 -1.60 -14.06 3.01
N ALA A 57 -2.67 -13.40 2.59
CA ALA A 57 -2.72 -11.96 2.45
C ALA A 57 -2.61 -11.28 3.83
N GLU A 58 -1.90 -10.16 3.88
CA GLU A 58 -1.71 -9.38 5.10
C GLU A 58 -1.80 -7.88 4.85
N ALA A 59 -2.06 -7.13 5.91
CA ALA A 59 -2.08 -5.67 5.87
C ALA A 59 -0.67 -5.11 6.07
N VAL A 60 -0.34 -4.08 5.29
CA VAL A 60 0.96 -3.41 5.32
C VAL A 60 0.80 -1.90 5.47
N ALA A 61 1.74 -1.26 6.16
CA ALA A 61 1.65 0.14 6.57
C ALA A 61 2.28 1.12 5.55
N PHE A 62 1.96 0.97 4.27
CA PHE A 62 2.38 1.90 3.22
C PHE A 62 1.23 2.26 2.28
N GLY A 63 1.31 3.46 1.69
CA GLY A 63 0.31 3.92 0.72
C GLY A 63 0.54 3.31 -0.65
N THR A 64 -0.56 2.98 -1.35
CA THR A 64 -0.58 2.54 -2.75
C THR A 64 -1.76 3.17 -3.48
N GLU A 65 -1.88 2.89 -4.77
CA GLU A 65 -3.00 3.29 -5.61
C GLU A 65 -4.23 2.37 -5.46
N ALA A 66 -4.11 1.28 -4.68
CA ALA A 66 -5.16 0.28 -4.51
C ALA A 66 -6.54 0.84 -4.08
N PRO A 67 -6.64 1.81 -3.14
CA PRO A 67 -7.94 2.39 -2.79
C PRO A 67 -8.65 3.08 -3.96
N TYR A 68 -7.89 3.59 -4.94
CA TYR A 68 -8.47 4.25 -6.11
C TYR A 68 -8.94 3.23 -7.14
N LEU A 69 -8.20 2.14 -7.36
CA LEU A 69 -8.61 1.04 -8.22
C LEU A 69 -9.87 0.35 -7.70
N GLN A 70 -9.97 0.14 -6.38
CA GLN A 70 -11.17 -0.44 -5.78
C GLN A 70 -12.42 0.44 -6.00
N ARG A 71 -12.27 1.77 -5.96
CA ARG A 71 -13.37 2.71 -6.26
C ARG A 71 -13.83 2.67 -7.71
N LEU A 72 -13.01 2.16 -8.62
CA LEU A 72 -13.41 1.91 -10.01
C LEU A 72 -14.21 0.60 -10.15
N GLY A 73 -14.40 -0.17 -9.07
CA GLY A 73 -15.13 -1.43 -9.06
C GLY A 73 -14.27 -2.67 -9.24
N CYS A 74 -12.94 -2.54 -9.20
CA CYS A 74 -12.02 -3.67 -9.32
C CYS A 74 -11.79 -4.34 -7.96
N GLU A 75 -11.88 -5.69 -7.90
CA GLU A 75 -11.15 -6.42 -6.86
C GLU A 75 -9.66 -6.06 -6.98
N THR A 76 -9.02 -5.74 -5.87
CA THR A 76 -7.66 -5.21 -5.89
C THR A 76 -6.82 -5.94 -4.85
N ILE A 77 -5.55 -6.18 -5.15
CA ILE A 77 -4.53 -6.61 -4.17
C ILE A 77 -3.21 -5.94 -4.54
N VAL A 78 -2.29 -5.83 -3.58
CA VAL A 78 -0.91 -5.43 -3.84
C VAL A 78 -0.06 -6.70 -3.80
N LEU A 79 0.59 -7.04 -4.91
CA LEU A 79 1.33 -8.29 -5.06
C LEU A 79 2.59 -8.06 -5.88
N GLY A 80 3.73 -8.53 -5.39
CA GLY A 80 5.00 -8.41 -6.10
C GLY A 80 6.15 -9.16 -5.41
N PRO A 81 7.31 -9.25 -6.07
CA PRO A 81 8.48 -9.98 -5.57
C PRO A 81 9.30 -9.23 -4.53
N GLY A 82 9.02 -7.94 -4.34
CA GLY A 82 9.80 -7.06 -3.47
C GLY A 82 9.61 -7.40 -1.99
N ASP A 83 10.59 -7.03 -1.19
CA ASP A 83 10.50 -7.04 0.27
C ASP A 83 10.40 -5.59 0.75
N ILE A 84 9.34 -5.29 1.50
CA ILE A 84 9.11 -3.95 2.02
C ILE A 84 10.22 -3.52 2.99
N ALA A 85 10.93 -4.46 3.62
CA ALA A 85 12.05 -4.16 4.49
C ALA A 85 13.23 -3.50 3.74
N CYS A 86 13.31 -3.67 2.42
CA CYS A 86 14.35 -3.09 1.57
C CYS A 86 13.86 -1.87 0.76
N ALA A 87 12.55 -1.64 0.68
CA ALA A 87 11.98 -0.54 -0.07
C ALA A 87 12.38 0.83 0.50
N HIS A 88 12.65 1.81 -0.38
CA HIS A 88 13.09 3.17 -0.04
C HIS A 88 14.35 3.24 0.84
N GLN A 89 15.16 2.18 0.82
CA GLN A 89 16.47 2.17 1.47
C GLN A 89 17.60 2.39 0.44
N PRO A 90 18.75 2.96 0.83
CA PRO A 90 19.93 2.94 -0.02
C PRO A 90 20.29 1.51 -0.42
N GLY A 91 20.47 1.27 -1.71
CA GLY A 91 20.76 -0.07 -2.23
C GLY A 91 19.52 -0.97 -2.32
N GLU A 92 18.31 -0.40 -2.38
CA GLU A 92 17.09 -1.12 -2.75
C GLU A 92 17.35 -2.03 -3.95
N TYR A 93 16.98 -3.31 -3.82
CA TYR A 93 17.24 -4.31 -4.82
C TYR A 93 16.15 -5.36 -4.86
N LEU A 94 16.16 -6.17 -5.93
CA LEU A 94 15.33 -7.34 -6.05
C LEU A 94 16.21 -8.55 -6.38
N GLU A 95 16.10 -9.60 -5.58
CA GLU A 95 16.78 -10.86 -5.84
C GLU A 95 16.40 -11.41 -7.22
N MET A 96 17.39 -11.69 -8.07
CA MET A 96 17.14 -12.21 -9.42
C MET A 96 16.36 -13.53 -9.40
N SER A 97 16.53 -14.32 -8.35
CA SER A 97 15.80 -15.57 -8.12
C SER A 97 14.29 -15.37 -7.96
N ARG A 98 13.82 -14.16 -7.63
CA ARG A 98 12.39 -13.83 -7.49
C ARG A 98 11.73 -13.41 -8.80
N LEU A 99 12.50 -13.11 -9.86
CA LEU A 99 11.97 -12.64 -11.14
C LEU A 99 11.15 -13.70 -11.86
N GLN A 100 11.75 -14.85 -12.18
CA GLN A 100 11.07 -15.90 -12.95
C GLN A 100 9.85 -16.48 -12.22
N PRO A 101 9.88 -16.75 -10.90
CA PRO A 101 8.69 -17.15 -10.16
C PRO A 101 7.55 -16.12 -10.26
N THR A 102 7.85 -14.83 -10.16
CA THR A 102 6.84 -13.77 -10.27
C THR A 102 6.28 -13.67 -11.67
N VAL A 103 7.11 -13.77 -12.71
CA VAL A 103 6.64 -13.80 -14.10
C VAL A 103 5.70 -15.00 -14.31
N HIS A 104 6.04 -16.17 -13.76
CA HIS A 104 5.17 -17.34 -13.83
C HIS A 104 3.83 -17.10 -13.12
N LEU A 105 3.85 -16.57 -11.91
CA LEU A 105 2.65 -16.20 -11.14
C LEU A 105 1.74 -15.23 -11.91
N LEU A 106 2.30 -14.16 -12.47
CA LEU A 106 1.54 -13.17 -13.25
C LEU A 106 0.93 -13.81 -14.51
N ARG A 107 1.66 -14.72 -15.18
CA ARG A 107 1.13 -15.48 -16.32
C ARG A 107 -0.04 -16.36 -15.90
N GLN A 108 0.04 -17.05 -14.76
CA GLN A 108 -1.06 -17.88 -14.26
C GLN A 108 -2.31 -17.05 -13.95
N LEU A 109 -2.15 -15.86 -13.37
CA LEU A 109 -3.26 -14.92 -13.15
C LEU A 109 -3.88 -14.47 -14.47
N ILE A 110 -3.07 -14.04 -15.44
CA ILE A 110 -3.56 -13.63 -16.78
C ILE A 110 -4.27 -14.80 -17.48
N GLU A 111 -3.71 -16.00 -17.43
CA GLU A 111 -4.33 -17.20 -18.00
C GLU A 111 -5.68 -17.50 -17.35
N HIS A 112 -5.78 -17.34 -16.03
CA HIS A 112 -7.03 -17.56 -15.30
C HIS A 112 -8.12 -16.55 -15.68
N TYR A 113 -7.82 -15.24 -15.66
CA TYR A 113 -8.85 -14.21 -15.85
C TYR A 113 -9.14 -13.83 -17.30
N CYS A 114 -8.16 -14.00 -18.20
CA CYS A 114 -8.25 -13.45 -19.55
C CYS A 114 -8.35 -14.50 -20.65
N LEU A 115 -7.94 -15.76 -20.39
CA LEU A 115 -7.78 -16.78 -21.43
C LEU A 115 -8.62 -18.05 -21.21
N LYS A 116 -8.98 -18.37 -19.97
CA LYS A 116 -9.82 -19.52 -19.66
C LYS A 116 -11.28 -19.07 -19.54
N ASN A 117 -12.12 -19.54 -20.45
CA ASN A 117 -13.58 -19.51 -20.37
C ASN A 117 -14.09 -20.80 -19.75
#